data_AF-X1MK10-F1
#
_entry.id   AF-X1MK10-F1
#
_cell.length_a   1.000
_cell.length_b   1.000
_cell.length_c   1.000
_cell.angle_alpha   90.00
_cell.angle_beta   90.00
_cell.angle_gamma   90.00
#
_symmetry.space_group_name_H-M   'P 1'
#
loop_
_entity.id
_entity.type
_entity.pdbx_description
1 polymer ?
#
loop_
_entity_poly.entity_id
_entity_poly.type
_entity_poly.pdbx_seq_one_letter_code
_entity_poly.pdbx_strand_id
1 'polypeptide(L)'
;IGRGMKASKEAIVGLLVALQDLTEEKFAKRAEHLRQLLGGIGICLDGIAGVEVRTTEGGHPVYPMLEVKINEQVVGRSAAEVSQRLKDGEPSIYVGERCLPKGLVLISSVNLDEEIARVVGERLYTAITS
;
A
#
# COMPACT_ATOMS: atom_id res chain seq x y z
N ILE A 1 30.09 17.11 28.43
CA ILE A 1 29.98 16.48 27.10
C ILE A 1 30.58 15.07 27.18
N GLY A 2 29.84 14.02 26.79
CA GLY A 2 30.45 12.73 26.41
C GLY A 2 30.42 11.52 27.36
N ARG A 3 29.49 11.41 28.33
CA ARG A 3 29.34 10.17 29.14
C ARG A 3 27.88 9.72 29.17
N GLY A 4 27.49 8.86 28.22
CA GLY A 4 26.14 8.29 28.21
C GLY A 4 25.74 7.47 26.99
N MET A 5 26.50 7.49 25.88
CA MET A 5 26.21 6.68 24.69
C MET A 5 27.28 5.61 24.51
N LYS A 6 27.30 4.61 25.38
CA LYS A 6 28.06 3.38 25.14
C LYS A 6 27.11 2.38 24.50
N ALA A 7 26.97 2.45 23.18
CA ALA A 7 26.33 1.36 22.45
C ALA A 7 27.12 0.08 22.80
N SER A 8 26.45 -0.90 23.41
CA SER A 8 27.06 -2.20 23.69
C SER A 8 27.59 -2.80 22.38
N LYS A 9 28.69 -3.56 22.43
CA LYS A 9 29.30 -4.19 21.23
C LYS A 9 28.26 -4.90 20.36
N GLU A 10 27.28 -5.55 21.00
CA GLU A 10 26.14 -6.22 20.37
C GLU A 10 25.27 -5.28 19.51
N ALA A 11 25.00 -4.06 19.96
CA ALA A 11 24.18 -3.10 19.20
C ALA A 11 24.92 -2.59 17.94
N ILE A 12 26.24 -2.46 18.01
CA ILE A 12 27.08 -2.08 16.86
C ILE A 12 27.16 -3.24 15.87
N VAL A 13 27.32 -4.48 16.34
CA VAL A 13 27.34 -5.67 15.48
C VAL A 13 25.97 -5.88 14.82
N GLY A 14 24.86 -5.77 15.57
CA GLY A 14 23.51 -5.87 15.03
C GLY A 14 23.20 -4.81 13.95
N LEU A 15 23.68 -3.58 14.14
CA LEU A 15 23.56 -2.52 13.13
C LEU A 15 24.42 -2.80 11.89
N LEU A 16 25.66 -3.25 12.06
CA LEU A 16 26.55 -3.59 10.94
C LEU A 16 26.04 -4.78 10.12
N VAL A 17 25.41 -5.77 10.77
CA VAL A 17 24.76 -6.90 10.09
C VAL A 17 23.51 -6.41 9.33
N ALA A 18 22.66 -5.60 9.95
CA ALA A 18 21.48 -5.03 9.29
C ALA A 18 21.83 -4.16 8.07
N LEU A 19 22.97 -3.45 8.11
CA LEU A 19 23.46 -2.64 6.99
C LEU A 19 24.11 -3.49 5.89
N GLN A 20 24.82 -4.57 6.23
CA GLN A 20 25.33 -5.53 5.24
C GLN A 20 24.20 -6.30 4.55
N ASP A 21 23.07 -6.48 5.23
CA ASP A 21 21.87 -7.10 4.69
C ASP A 21 21.03 -6.15 3.80
N LEU A 22 21.39 -4.86 3.75
CA LEU A 22 20.66 -3.80 3.05
C LEU A 22 21.23 -3.58 1.63
N THR A 23 21.06 -4.56 0.73
CA THR A 23 21.55 -4.47 -0.65
C THR A 23 20.49 -3.95 -1.63
N GLU A 24 20.89 -3.23 -2.67
CA GLU A 24 20.01 -2.77 -3.75
C GLU A 24 19.23 -3.93 -4.40
N GLU A 25 19.86 -5.10 -4.55
CA GLU A 25 19.21 -6.30 -5.08
C GLU A 25 18.03 -6.75 -4.22
N LYS A 26 18.17 -6.74 -2.89
CA LYS A 26 17.08 -7.09 -1.98
C LYS A 26 15.95 -6.07 -2.01
N PHE A 27 16.27 -4.79 -2.15
CA PHE A 27 15.26 -3.75 -2.36
C PHE A 27 14.51 -3.96 -3.67
N ALA A 28 15.19 -4.27 -4.76
CA ALA A 28 14.57 -4.54 -6.05
C ALA A 28 13.67 -5.80 -5.99
N LYS A 29 14.14 -6.88 -5.39
CA LYS A 29 13.35 -8.11 -5.17
C LYS A 29 12.10 -7.84 -4.33
N ARG A 30 12.24 -7.06 -3.25
CA ARG A 30 11.11 -6.67 -2.41
C ARG A 30 10.13 -5.79 -3.17
N ALA A 31 10.59 -4.79 -3.92
CA ALA A 31 9.73 -3.95 -4.73
C ALA A 31 8.95 -4.78 -5.76
N GLU A 32 9.60 -5.75 -6.41
CA GLU A 32 8.93 -6.64 -7.37
C GLU A 32 7.86 -7.51 -6.71
N HIS A 33 8.16 -8.12 -5.57
CA HIS A 33 7.15 -8.88 -4.81
C HIS A 33 5.95 -8.00 -4.42
N LEU A 34 6.21 -6.77 -3.96
CA LEU A 34 5.14 -5.83 -3.63
C LEU A 34 4.31 -5.43 -4.87
N ARG A 35 4.92 -5.28 -6.06
CA ARG A 35 4.17 -5.06 -7.31
C ARG A 35 3.23 -6.23 -7.62
N GLN A 36 3.69 -7.47 -7.39
CA GLN A 36 2.85 -8.66 -7.60
C GLN A 36 1.64 -8.67 -6.67
N LEU A 37 1.83 -8.33 -5.39
CA LEU A 37 0.72 -8.19 -4.43
C LEU A 37 -0.30 -7.12 -4.86
N LEU A 38 0.20 -5.95 -5.28
CA LEU A 38 -0.66 -4.89 -5.82
C LEU A 38 -1.37 -5.29 -7.12
N GLY A 39 -0.71 -6.07 -7.97
CA GLY A 39 -1.29 -6.64 -9.18
C GLY A 39 -2.46 -7.57 -8.87
N GLY A 40 -2.34 -8.40 -7.82
CA GLY A 40 -3.45 -9.24 -7.33
C GLY A 40 -4.68 -8.42 -6.90
N ILE A 41 -4.46 -7.31 -6.19
CA ILE A 41 -5.54 -6.37 -5.83
C ILE A 41 -6.15 -5.76 -7.11
N GLY A 42 -5.32 -5.34 -8.06
CA GLY A 42 -5.77 -4.75 -9.32
C GLY A 42 -6.66 -5.69 -10.14
N ILE A 43 -6.33 -6.98 -10.19
CA ILE A 43 -7.14 -8.01 -10.87
C ILE A 43 -8.54 -8.10 -10.25
N CYS A 44 -8.67 -7.98 -8.93
CA CYS A 44 -9.97 -8.01 -8.25
C CYS A 44 -10.88 -6.85 -8.67
N LEU A 45 -10.30 -5.74 -9.12
CA LEU A 45 -11.02 -4.53 -9.52
C LEU A 45 -11.20 -4.41 -11.04
N ASP A 46 -10.62 -5.35 -11.81
CA ASP A 46 -10.74 -5.36 -13.25
C ASP A 46 -12.19 -5.57 -13.69
N GLY A 47 -12.61 -4.85 -14.73
CA GLY A 47 -13.97 -4.90 -15.26
C GLY A 47 -15.03 -4.13 -14.46
N ILE A 48 -14.70 -3.47 -13.34
CA ILE A 48 -15.65 -2.57 -12.66
C ILE A 48 -15.81 -1.28 -13.48
N ALA A 49 -17.02 -1.00 -13.95
CA ALA A 49 -17.31 0.21 -14.70
C ALA A 49 -17.01 1.47 -13.87
N GLY A 50 -16.24 2.39 -14.45
CA GLY A 50 -15.88 3.65 -13.79
C GLY A 50 -14.72 3.55 -12.80
N VAL A 51 -14.01 2.42 -12.75
CA VAL A 51 -12.79 2.24 -11.96
C VAL A 51 -11.58 2.12 -12.88
N GLU A 52 -10.54 2.91 -12.64
CA GLU A 52 -9.24 2.78 -13.30
C GLU A 52 -8.18 2.46 -12.24
N VAL A 53 -7.39 1.41 -12.48
CA VAL A 53 -6.33 0.99 -11.55
C VAL A 53 -4.97 1.21 -12.19
N ARG A 54 -4.04 1.80 -11.44
CA ARG A 54 -2.66 2.03 -11.88
C ARG A 54 -1.68 1.78 -10.74
N THR A 55 -0.63 1.02 -11.00
CA THR A 55 0.52 0.94 -10.09
C THR A 55 1.47 2.11 -10.36
N THR A 56 1.85 2.84 -9.31
CA THR A 56 2.86 3.91 -9.38
C THR A 56 4.01 3.60 -8.46
N GLU A 57 5.24 3.93 -8.88
CA GLU A 57 6.40 3.82 -8.00
C GLU A 57 6.39 5.04 -7.06
N GLY A 58 6.25 4.81 -5.75
CA GLY A 58 6.24 5.88 -4.76
C GLY A 58 7.55 6.68 -4.74
N GLY A 59 7.47 7.94 -4.33
CA GLY A 59 8.67 8.76 -4.09
C GLY A 59 9.53 8.19 -2.98
N HIS A 60 10.84 8.44 -3.04
CA HIS A 60 11.88 7.87 -2.17
C HIS A 60 11.48 7.74 -0.68
N PRO A 61 11.60 6.55 -0.05
CA PRO A 61 12.01 5.26 -0.63
C PRO A 61 10.96 4.68 -1.60
N VAL A 62 11.45 4.10 -2.70
CA VAL A 62 10.67 3.66 -3.87
C VAL A 62 9.93 2.36 -3.56
N TYR A 63 8.76 2.46 -2.92
CA TYR A 63 7.83 1.36 -2.82
C TYR A 63 6.63 1.59 -3.75
N PRO A 64 6.18 0.57 -4.48
CA PRO A 64 5.06 0.73 -5.39
C PRO A 64 3.78 1.01 -4.59
N MET A 65 2.88 1.78 -5.16
CA MET A 65 1.55 2.08 -4.64
C MET A 65 0.51 1.73 -5.70
N LEU A 66 -0.70 1.41 -5.27
CA LEU A 66 -1.84 1.26 -6.16
C LEU A 66 -2.69 2.52 -6.09
N GLU A 67 -2.89 3.15 -7.24
CA GLU A 67 -3.84 4.23 -7.43
C GLU A 67 -5.12 3.63 -8.01
N VAL A 68 -6.22 3.78 -7.28
CA VAL A 68 -7.55 3.37 -7.72
C VAL A 68 -8.36 4.65 -7.92
N LYS A 69 -8.61 4.98 -9.19
CA LYS A 69 -9.41 6.14 -9.57
C LYS A 69 -10.85 5.72 -9.74
N ILE A 70 -11.74 6.46 -9.10
CA ILE A 70 -13.16 6.20 -9.03
C ILE A 70 -13.89 7.34 -9.74
N ASN A 71 -14.62 6.99 -10.79
CA ASN A 71 -15.55 7.90 -11.44
C ASN A 71 -16.90 7.86 -10.71
N GLU A 72 -17.10 8.82 -9.83
CA GLU A 72 -18.30 8.95 -9.02
C GLU A 72 -19.60 8.99 -9.84
N GLN A 73 -19.58 9.52 -11.06
CA GLN A 73 -20.77 9.57 -11.92
C GLN A 73 -21.19 8.20 -12.45
N VAL A 74 -20.25 7.25 -12.55
CA VAL A 74 -20.51 5.89 -13.03
C VAL A 74 -20.74 4.93 -11.85
N VAL A 75 -19.90 5.05 -10.81
CA VAL A 75 -19.93 4.19 -9.63
C VAL A 75 -21.05 4.60 -8.66
N GLY A 76 -21.49 5.86 -8.70
CA GLY A 76 -22.44 6.44 -7.76
C GLY A 76 -21.86 6.69 -6.36
N ARG A 77 -20.53 6.59 -6.22
CA ARG A 77 -19.80 6.77 -4.95
C ARG A 77 -18.51 7.52 -5.18
N SER A 78 -18.21 8.44 -4.27
CA SER A 78 -16.94 9.16 -4.23
C SER A 78 -15.83 8.26 -3.67
N ALA A 79 -14.57 8.61 -3.97
CA ALA A 79 -13.42 7.96 -3.35
C ALA A 79 -13.40 8.12 -1.82
N ALA A 80 -13.95 9.23 -1.29
CA ALA A 80 -14.07 9.46 0.14
C ALA A 80 -15.03 8.47 0.81
N GLU A 81 -16.18 8.18 0.19
CA GLU A 81 -17.13 7.18 0.70
C GLU A 81 -16.55 5.78 0.66
N VAL A 82 -15.85 5.41 -0.42
CA VAL A 82 -15.15 4.12 -0.49
C VAL A 82 -14.09 4.01 0.61
N SER A 83 -13.30 5.07 0.83
CA SER A 83 -12.32 5.14 1.93
C SER A 83 -12.98 4.97 3.31
N GLN A 84 -14.13 5.62 3.55
CA GLN A 84 -14.84 5.46 4.82
C GLN A 84 -15.34 4.03 5.02
N ARG A 85 -15.92 3.40 3.99
CA ARG A 85 -16.39 2.00 4.07
C ARG A 85 -15.28 0.99 4.30
N LEU A 86 -14.07 1.29 3.81
CA LEU A 86 -12.87 0.50 4.10
C LEU A 86 -12.46 0.63 5.58
N LYS A 87 -12.53 1.84 6.15
CA LYS A 87 -12.23 2.08 7.57
C LYS A 87 -13.26 1.47 8.51
N ASP A 88 -14.55 1.59 8.18
CA ASP A 88 -15.67 1.07 8.97
C ASP A 88 -15.81 -0.46 8.86
N GLY A 89 -14.97 -1.10 8.04
CA GLY A 89 -14.91 -2.53 7.88
C GLY A 89 -14.17 -3.26 9.00
N GLU A 90 -14.33 -4.59 8.99
CA GLU A 90 -13.43 -5.52 9.66
C GLU A 90 -12.71 -6.39 8.60
N PRO A 91 -11.37 -6.33 8.50
CA PRO A 91 -10.48 -5.40 9.20
C PRO A 91 -10.62 -3.95 8.70
N SER A 92 -10.31 -2.99 9.57
CA SER A 92 -10.28 -1.57 9.19
C SER A 92 -9.09 -1.29 8.29
N ILE A 93 -9.35 -0.80 7.07
CA ILE A 93 -8.32 -0.51 6.07
C ILE A 93 -8.19 1.01 5.90
N TYR A 94 -7.00 1.53 6.23
CA TYR A 94 -6.67 2.95 6.07
C TYR A 94 -5.90 3.19 4.77
N VAL A 95 -6.40 4.12 3.97
CA VAL A 95 -5.82 4.51 2.68
C VAL A 95 -5.27 5.93 2.72
N GLY A 96 -4.39 6.27 1.77
CA GLY A 96 -3.84 7.62 1.68
C GLY A 96 -4.93 8.65 1.34
N GLU A 97 -5.19 9.59 2.26
CA GLU A 97 -6.34 10.51 2.12
C GLU A 97 -6.09 11.70 1.18
N ARG A 98 -4.82 12.00 0.87
CA ARG A 98 -4.41 13.21 0.13
C ARG A 98 -5.07 13.37 -1.24
N CYS A 99 -5.45 12.26 -1.88
CA CYS A 99 -5.99 12.26 -3.23
C CYS A 99 -7.49 11.91 -3.28
N LEU A 100 -8.16 11.69 -2.13
CA LEU A 100 -9.59 11.39 -2.09
C LEU A 100 -10.44 12.50 -2.74
N PRO A 101 -10.16 13.80 -2.55
CA PRO A 101 -10.92 14.86 -3.23
C PRO A 101 -10.77 14.85 -4.77
N LYS A 102 -9.78 14.13 -5.30
CA LYS A 102 -9.55 13.95 -6.74
C LYS A 102 -10.17 12.65 -7.29
N GLY A 103 -10.96 11.94 -6.48
CA GLY A 103 -11.51 10.63 -6.84
C GLY A 103 -10.47 9.51 -6.84
N LEU A 104 -9.35 9.67 -6.12
CA LEU A 104 -8.24 8.71 -6.09
C LEU A 104 -8.06 8.10 -4.69
N VAL A 105 -8.15 6.78 -4.61
CA VAL A 105 -7.80 5.99 -3.43
C VAL A 105 -6.38 5.46 -3.61
N LEU A 106 -5.49 5.77 -2.66
CA LEU A 106 -4.09 5.33 -2.69
C LEU A 106 -3.84 4.21 -1.68
N ILE A 107 -3.31 3.09 -2.16
CA ILE A 107 -2.95 1.93 -1.33
C ILE A 107 -1.43 1.82 -1.28
N SER A 108 -0.88 1.82 -0.06
CA SER A 108 0.54 1.60 0.18
C SER A 108 0.86 0.11 0.25
N SER A 109 1.91 -0.32 -0.44
CA SER A 109 2.35 -1.71 -0.41
C SER A 109 3.18 -2.10 0.81
N VAL A 110 3.68 -1.12 1.58
CA VAL A 110 4.70 -1.36 2.62
C VAL A 110 4.27 -2.30 3.74
N ASN A 111 2.96 -2.43 3.96
CA ASN A 111 2.36 -3.27 5.00
C ASN A 111 1.58 -4.46 4.40
N LEU A 112 1.77 -4.78 3.13
CA LEU A 112 1.08 -5.89 2.47
C LEU A 112 1.89 -7.19 2.57
N ASP A 113 1.17 -8.26 2.84
CA ASP A 113 1.53 -9.63 2.52
C ASP A 113 0.42 -10.24 1.62
N GLU A 114 0.54 -11.53 1.29
CA GLU A 114 -0.38 -12.24 0.41
C GLU A 114 -1.81 -12.30 0.96
N GLU A 115 -1.96 -12.52 2.28
CA GLU A 115 -3.26 -12.61 2.92
C GLU A 115 -3.93 -11.24 2.99
N ILE A 116 -3.19 -10.22 3.44
CA ILE A 116 -3.67 -8.85 3.53
C ILE A 116 -4.01 -8.32 2.14
N ALA A 117 -3.19 -8.59 1.11
CA ALA A 117 -3.48 -8.16 -0.25
C ALA A 117 -4.79 -8.75 -0.77
N ARG A 118 -5.06 -10.05 -0.51
CA ARG A 118 -6.34 -10.68 -0.86
C ARG A 118 -7.51 -10.01 -0.15
N VAL A 119 -7.41 -9.81 1.17
CA VAL A 119 -8.46 -9.16 1.97
C VAL A 119 -8.72 -7.74 1.48
N VAL A 120 -7.67 -6.96 1.20
CA VAL A 120 -7.79 -5.60 0.68
C VAL A 120 -8.51 -5.59 -0.68
N GLY A 121 -8.17 -6.50 -1.59
CA GLY A 121 -8.84 -6.64 -2.89
C GLY A 121 -10.35 -6.92 -2.76
N GLU A 122 -10.73 -7.90 -1.94
CA GLU A 122 -12.13 -8.26 -1.69
C GLU A 122 -12.91 -7.10 -1.05
N ARG A 123 -12.30 -6.40 -0.10
CA ARG A 123 -12.90 -5.25 0.59
C ARG A 123 -13.08 -4.06 -0.34
N LEU A 124 -12.11 -3.77 -1.22
CA LEU A 124 -12.24 -2.71 -2.22
C LEU A 124 -13.35 -3.02 -3.21
N TYR A 125 -13.38 -4.24 -3.75
CA TYR A 125 -14.43 -4.67 -4.66
C TYR A 125 -15.81 -4.46 -4.03
N THR A 126 -15.97 -4.92 -2.78
CA THR A 126 -17.23 -4.78 -2.04
C THR A 126 -17.57 -3.31 -1.75
N ALA A 127 -16.60 -2.50 -1.31
CA ALA A 127 -16.82 -1.09 -0.98
C ALA A 127 -17.23 -0.25 -2.20
N ILE A 128 -16.79 -0.65 -3.40
CA ILE A 128 -17.12 0.01 -4.66
C ILE A 128 -18.47 -0.46 -5.19
N THR A 129 -18.73 -1.77 -5.19
CA THR A 129 -19.90 -2.37 -5.84
C THR A 129 -21.16 -2.41 -4.98
N SER A 130 -21.05 -2.57 -3.66
CA SER A 130 -22.18 -2.68 -2.73
C SER A 130 -22.79 -1.32 -2.43
#